data_AF-A0A965G1Q5-F1
#
_entry.id   AF-A0A965G1Q5-F1
#
_cell.length_a   1.000
_cell.length_b   1.000
_cell.length_c   1.000
_cell.angle_alpha   90.00
_cell.angle_beta   90.00
_cell.angle_gamma   90.00
#
_symmetry.space_group_name_H-M   'P 1'
#
loop_
_entity.id
_entity.type
_entity.pdbx_description
1 polymer ?
#
loop_
_entity_poly.entity_id
_entity_poly.type
_entity_poly.pdbx_seq_one_letter_code
_entity_poly.pdbx_strand_id
1 'polypeptide(L)'
;MNITLLDWMIVVATILICFVPALFFAKRSGSSTSEFFASGRSVPWWLAGLSMVATTFSSDTPNWVTEQVRKYGVAGNWQWWAFVLTGVATVFFFARLWRRSGVMTDLEFYEHRYSGKEASMVRGFRAVYLGLFFNCFIMGMVTLAACKIANILFGMPPWQTIVI
;
A
#
# COMPACT_ATOMS: atom_id res chain seq x y z
N MET A 1 21.16 22.24 -5.08
CA MET A 1 19.90 22.52 -5.80
C MET A 1 19.31 23.79 -5.23
N ASN A 2 18.98 24.78 -6.05
CA ASN A 2 18.20 25.94 -5.60
C ASN A 2 16.72 25.57 -5.72
N ILE A 3 16.06 25.28 -4.60
CA ILE A 3 14.61 25.03 -4.57
C ILE A 3 13.92 26.37 -4.79
N THR A 4 13.11 26.44 -5.84
CA THR A 4 12.40 27.67 -6.21
C THR A 4 11.08 27.79 -5.44
N LEU A 5 10.50 28.98 -5.40
CA LEU A 5 9.17 29.18 -4.83
C LEU A 5 8.11 28.30 -5.51
N LEU A 6 8.28 28.03 -6.81
CA LEU A 6 7.39 27.16 -7.57
C LEU A 6 7.40 25.73 -7.03
N ASP A 7 8.57 25.20 -6.68
CA ASP A 7 8.70 23.84 -6.12
C ASP A 7 7.96 23.73 -4.79
N TRP A 8 8.09 24.73 -3.91
CA TRP A 8 7.36 24.79 -2.64
C TRP A 8 5.85 24.90 -2.82
N MET A 9 5.38 25.69 -3.79
CA MET A 9 3.95 25.76 -4.12
C MET A 9 3.42 24.40 -4.59
N ILE A 10 4.18 23.67 -5.40
CA ILE A 10 3.81 22.33 -5.86
C ILE A 10 3.71 21.37 -4.66
N VAL A 11 4.72 21.36 -3.77
CA VAL A 11 4.74 20.50 -2.58
C VAL A 11 3.51 20.77 -1.70
N VAL A 12 3.24 22.04 -1.37
CA VAL A 12 2.09 22.42 -0.54
C VAL A 12 0.77 22.03 -1.23
N ALA A 13 0.64 22.28 -2.53
CA ALA A 13 -0.55 21.89 -3.27
C ALA A 13 -0.77 20.37 -3.27
N THR A 14 0.29 19.58 -3.45
CA THR A 14 0.20 18.11 -3.39
C THR A 14 -0.25 17.63 -2.01
N ILE A 15 0.32 18.17 -0.94
CA ILE A 15 -0.09 17.84 0.44
C ILE A 15 -1.57 18.18 0.65
N LEU A 16 -2.01 19.37 0.24
CA LEU A 16 -3.41 19.78 0.37
C LEU A 16 -4.35 18.85 -0.41
N ILE A 17 -4.01 18.48 -1.64
CA ILE A 17 -4.83 17.56 -2.46
C ILE A 17 -4.95 16.19 -1.77
N CYS A 18 -3.91 15.70 -1.10
CA CYS A 18 -3.94 14.44 -0.38
C CYS A 18 -4.75 14.51 0.93
N PHE A 19 -4.60 15.58 1.72
CA PHE A 19 -5.16 15.66 3.07
C PHE A 19 -6.56 16.28 3.14
N VAL A 20 -6.88 17.26 2.29
CA VAL A 20 -8.16 17.97 2.34
C VAL A 20 -9.35 17.02 2.14
N PRO A 21 -9.37 16.12 1.14
CA PRO A 21 -10.46 15.14 1.01
C PRO A 21 -10.58 14.23 2.23
N ALA A 22 -9.45 13.80 2.81
CA ALA A 22 -9.45 12.91 3.97
C ALA A 22 -10.16 13.54 5.19
N LEU A 23 -10.05 14.86 5.38
CA LEU A 23 -10.75 15.57 6.46
C LEU A 23 -12.28 15.53 6.30
N PHE A 24 -12.80 15.59 5.07
CA PHE A 24 -14.24 15.50 4.80
C PHE A 24 -14.77 14.08 4.99
N PHE A 25 -13.98 13.07 4.65
CA PHE A 25 -14.36 11.66 4.82
C PHE A 25 -14.12 11.13 6.24
N ALA A 26 -13.28 11.77 7.05
CA ALA A 26 -12.98 11.36 8.43
C ALA A 26 -14.24 11.18 9.29
N LYS A 27 -15.22 12.09 9.17
CA LYS A 27 -16.49 12.01 9.92
C LYS A 27 -17.37 10.84 9.48
N ARG A 28 -17.29 10.44 8.21
CA ARG A 28 -18.03 9.29 7.64
C ARG A 28 -17.34 7.96 7.99
N SER A 29 -16.01 7.90 7.94
CA SER A 29 -15.25 6.70 8.29
C SER A 29 -15.42 6.29 9.75
N GLY A 30 -15.72 7.24 10.66
CA GLY A 30 -15.94 6.96 12.08
C GLY A 30 -17.31 6.37 12.44
N SER A 31 -18.27 6.29 11.51
CA SER A 31 -19.65 5.89 11.85
C SER A 31 -19.84 4.38 12.06
N SER A 32 -19.04 3.54 11.40
CA SER A 32 -19.11 2.09 11.57
C SER A 32 -17.82 1.41 11.10
N THR A 33 -17.53 0.22 11.64
CA THR A 33 -16.41 -0.63 11.21
C THR A 33 -16.48 -0.97 9.72
N SER A 34 -17.68 -1.12 9.16
CA SER A 34 -17.87 -1.37 7.72
C SER A 34 -17.63 -0.14 6.85
N GLU A 35 -17.92 1.07 7.34
CA GLU A 35 -17.52 2.30 6.66
C GLU A 35 -16.03 2.58 6.79
N PHE A 36 -15.42 2.24 7.93
CA PHE A 36 -13.98 2.39 8.12
C PHE A 36 -13.16 1.48 7.20
N PHE A 37 -13.48 0.17 7.15
CA PHE A 37 -12.66 -0.81 6.41
C PHE A 37 -13.15 -1.11 4.99
N ALA A 38 -14.46 -1.06 4.74
CA ALA A 38 -15.02 -1.40 3.42
C ALA A 38 -15.66 -0.21 2.70
N SER A 39 -15.65 1.00 3.29
CA SER A 39 -16.29 2.21 2.76
C SER A 39 -17.76 1.94 2.32
N GLY A 40 -18.47 1.15 3.11
CA GLY A 40 -19.86 0.77 2.85
C GLY A 40 -20.04 -0.05 1.56
N ARG A 41 -18.95 -0.60 1.01
CA ARG A 41 -18.89 -1.29 -0.30
C ARG A 41 -19.38 -0.44 -1.48
N SER A 42 -19.38 0.89 -1.30
CA SER A 42 -19.88 1.87 -2.28
C SER A 42 -18.79 2.53 -3.13
N VAL A 43 -17.52 2.14 -2.93
CA VAL A 43 -16.38 2.71 -3.66
C VAL A 43 -16.51 2.38 -5.15
N PRO A 44 -16.44 3.38 -6.05
CA PRO A 44 -16.49 3.12 -7.48
C PRO A 44 -15.23 2.37 -7.93
N TRP A 45 -15.37 1.51 -8.94
CA TRP A 45 -14.32 0.57 -9.37
C TRP A 45 -13.00 1.26 -9.74
N TRP A 46 -13.06 2.45 -10.34
CA TRP A 46 -11.87 3.19 -10.77
C TRP A 46 -11.08 3.71 -9.57
N LEU A 47 -11.77 4.13 -8.50
CA LEU A 47 -11.14 4.60 -7.27
C LEU A 47 -10.53 3.44 -6.50
N ALA A 48 -11.22 2.30 -6.44
CA ALA A 48 -10.67 1.06 -5.88
C ALA A 48 -9.43 0.59 -6.68
N GLY A 49 -9.48 0.65 -8.01
CA GLY A 49 -8.36 0.34 -8.89
C GLY A 49 -7.15 1.24 -8.66
N LEU A 50 -7.37 2.55 -8.63
CA LEU A 50 -6.31 3.53 -8.36
C LEU A 50 -5.69 3.30 -6.98
N SER A 51 -6.50 3.04 -5.96
CA SER A 51 -6.01 2.74 -4.62
C SER A 51 -5.15 1.49 -4.58
N MET A 52 -5.56 0.40 -5.24
CA MET A 52 -4.75 -0.83 -5.29
C MET A 52 -3.38 -0.60 -5.94
N VAL A 53 -3.34 0.16 -7.04
CA VAL A 53 -2.07 0.52 -7.72
C VAL A 53 -1.22 1.41 -6.82
N ALA A 54 -1.81 2.42 -6.20
CA ALA A 54 -1.11 3.33 -5.29
C ALA A 54 -0.51 2.59 -4.09
N THR A 55 -1.23 1.63 -3.49
CA THR A 55 -0.73 0.82 -2.37
C THR A 55 0.46 -0.07 -2.76
N THR A 56 0.53 -0.49 -4.02
CA THR A 56 1.62 -1.34 -4.53
C THR A 56 2.85 -0.52 -4.94
N PHE A 57 2.65 0.77 -5.28
CA PHE A 57 3.68 1.63 -5.84
C PHE A 57 4.28 2.56 -4.78
N SER A 58 5.01 1.99 -3.82
CA SER A 58 5.76 2.75 -2.81
C SER A 58 7.10 3.26 -3.34
N SER A 59 7.77 4.15 -2.60
CA SER A 59 9.00 4.85 -3.00
C SER A 59 10.19 3.93 -3.31
N ASP A 60 10.18 2.70 -2.82
CA ASP A 60 11.16 1.65 -3.08
C ASP A 60 10.98 0.98 -4.45
N THR A 61 9.74 0.89 -4.95
CA THR A 61 9.41 0.16 -6.18
C THR A 61 10.06 0.78 -7.42
N PRO A 62 9.98 2.12 -7.67
CA PRO A 62 10.71 2.74 -8.77
C PRO A 62 12.22 2.53 -8.65
N ASN A 63 12.77 2.63 -7.43
CA ASN A 63 14.19 2.45 -7.20
C ASN A 63 14.63 1.04 -7.61
N TRP A 64 13.86 0.02 -7.20
CA TRP A 64 14.09 -1.37 -7.61
C TRP A 64 13.97 -1.56 -9.13
N VAL A 65 12.94 -1.02 -9.77
CA VAL A 65 12.78 -1.11 -11.24
C VAL A 65 13.96 -0.45 -11.98
N THR A 66 14.40 0.74 -11.54
CA THR A 66 15.55 1.41 -12.14
C THR A 66 16.84 0.63 -11.95
N GLU A 67 17.01 -0.04 -10.80
CA GLU A 67 18.15 -0.91 -10.54
C GLU A 67 18.14 -2.14 -11.46
N GLN A 68 16.98 -2.78 -11.65
CA GLN A 68 16.83 -3.91 -12.57
C GLN A 68 17.20 -3.51 -14.00
N VAL A 69 16.68 -2.39 -14.50
CA VAL A 69 17.01 -1.88 -15.84
C VAL A 69 18.49 -1.53 -15.96
N ARG A 70 19.07 -0.92 -14.92
CA ARG A 70 20.50 -0.58 -14.89
C ARG A 70 21.40 -1.82 -14.96
N LYS A 71 21.04 -2.90 -14.27
CA LYS A 71 21.87 -4.13 -14.18
C LYS A 71 21.63 -5.10 -15.34
N TYR A 72 20.39 -5.26 -15.76
CA TYR A 72 19.95 -6.32 -16.68
C TYR A 72 19.34 -5.79 -17.99
N GLY A 73 19.37 -4.47 -18.20
CA GLY A 73 18.73 -3.82 -19.33
C GLY A 73 17.20 -3.85 -19.24
N VAL A 74 16.53 -3.39 -20.29
CA VAL A 74 15.05 -3.32 -20.34
C VAL A 74 14.41 -4.70 -20.18
N ALA A 75 15.12 -5.78 -20.53
CA ALA A 75 14.67 -7.16 -20.33
C ALA A 75 14.45 -7.51 -18.85
N GLY A 76 15.16 -6.87 -17.92
CA GLY A 76 14.97 -7.06 -16.47
C GLY A 76 13.55 -6.71 -15.98
N ASN A 77 12.83 -5.84 -16.71
CA ASN A 77 11.43 -5.52 -16.40
C ASN A 77 10.52 -6.75 -16.47
N TRP A 78 10.91 -7.82 -17.19
CA TRP A 78 10.11 -9.04 -17.24
C TRP A 78 9.85 -9.63 -15.84
N GLN A 79 10.79 -9.44 -14.89
CA GLN A 79 10.63 -9.89 -13.51
C GLN A 79 9.42 -9.24 -12.81
N TRP A 80 9.15 -7.97 -13.11
CA TRP A 80 7.96 -7.25 -12.63
C TRP A 80 6.72 -7.64 -13.44
N TRP A 81 6.82 -7.66 -14.77
CA TRP A 81 5.69 -7.92 -15.65
C TRP A 81 5.10 -9.33 -15.46
N ALA A 82 5.90 -10.30 -15.02
CA ALA A 82 5.42 -11.63 -14.67
C ALA A 82 4.29 -11.60 -13.60
N PHE A 83 4.28 -10.60 -12.70
CA PHE A 83 3.22 -10.47 -11.70
C PHE A 83 1.86 -10.12 -12.31
N VAL A 84 1.82 -9.54 -13.51
CA VAL A 84 0.56 -9.28 -14.24
C VAL A 84 -0.22 -10.58 -14.45
N LEU A 85 0.47 -11.69 -14.76
CA LEU A 85 -0.17 -13.00 -14.92
C LEU A 85 -0.88 -13.44 -13.64
N THR A 86 -0.24 -13.23 -12.48
CA THR A 86 -0.84 -13.56 -11.18
C THR A 86 -2.02 -12.65 -10.84
N GLY A 87 -1.95 -11.36 -11.19
CA GLY A 87 -3.05 -10.41 -11.03
C GLY A 87 -4.25 -10.77 -11.91
N VAL A 88 -4.02 -11.10 -13.18
CA VAL A 88 -5.04 -11.57 -14.12
C VAL A 88 -5.71 -12.84 -13.60
N ALA A 89 -4.93 -13.83 -13.17
CA ALA A 89 -5.47 -15.05 -12.57
C ALA A 89 -6.33 -14.76 -11.32
N THR A 90 -5.89 -13.85 -10.47
CA THR A 90 -6.63 -13.41 -9.27
C THR A 90 -7.99 -12.81 -9.64
N VAL A 91 -8.03 -11.97 -10.68
CA VAL A 91 -9.28 -11.35 -11.15
C VAL A 91 -10.25 -12.39 -11.70
N PHE A 92 -9.79 -13.29 -12.58
CA PHE A 92 -10.69 -14.23 -13.26
C PHE A 92 -11.15 -15.39 -12.37
N PHE A 93 -10.27 -15.93 -11.52
CA PHE A 93 -10.58 -17.11 -10.71
C PHE A 93 -11.06 -16.75 -9.31
N PHE A 94 -10.43 -15.75 -8.67
CA PHE A 94 -10.60 -15.53 -7.22
C PHE A 94 -11.49 -14.34 -6.87
N ALA A 95 -11.52 -13.27 -7.67
CA ALA A 95 -12.25 -12.05 -7.29
C ALA A 95 -13.75 -12.28 -7.04
N ARG A 96 -14.41 -13.13 -7.85
CA ARG A 96 -15.82 -13.49 -7.63
C ARG A 96 -16.02 -14.30 -6.35
N LEU A 97 -15.10 -15.23 -6.05
CA LEU A 97 -15.15 -16.04 -4.83
C LEU A 97 -14.93 -15.18 -3.58
N TRP A 98 -13.96 -14.26 -3.64
CA TRP A 98 -13.68 -13.31 -2.56
C TRP A 98 -14.85 -12.36 -2.32
N ARG A 99 -15.49 -11.86 -3.37
CA ARG A 99 -16.69 -11.02 -3.22
C ARG A 99 -17.87 -11.78 -2.59
N ARG A 100 -17.97 -13.10 -2.81
CA ARG A 100 -19.01 -13.95 -2.22
C ARG A 100 -18.76 -14.33 -0.77
N SER A 101 -17.51 -14.37 -0.31
CA SER A 101 -17.20 -14.75 1.08
C SER A 101 -17.61 -13.67 2.08
N GLY A 102 -17.70 -12.41 1.65
CA GLY A 102 -18.20 -11.32 2.48
C GLY A 102 -17.31 -10.96 3.68
N VAL A 103 -16.13 -11.58 3.79
CA VAL A 103 -15.14 -11.37 4.85
C VAL A 103 -14.60 -9.94 4.82
N MET A 104 -14.34 -9.40 6.01
CA MET A 104 -13.76 -8.07 6.18
C MET A 104 -12.23 -8.10 6.22
N THR A 105 -11.67 -9.20 6.71
CA THR A 105 -10.22 -9.43 6.72
C THR A 105 -9.89 -10.71 5.97
N ASP A 106 -8.72 -10.74 5.34
CA ASP A 106 -8.18 -11.96 4.73
C ASP A 106 -7.99 -13.07 5.77
N LEU A 107 -7.66 -12.71 7.01
CA LEU A 107 -7.49 -13.63 8.13
C LEU A 107 -8.79 -14.30 8.57
N GLU A 108 -9.93 -13.61 8.47
CA GLU A 108 -11.26 -14.16 8.77
C GLU A 108 -11.63 -15.31 7.83
N PHE A 109 -11.10 -15.31 6.60
CA PHE A 109 -11.29 -16.42 5.67
C PHE A 109 -10.77 -17.75 6.22
N TYR A 110 -9.72 -17.75 7.06
CA TYR A 110 -9.21 -19.00 7.64
C TYR A 110 -10.21 -19.65 8.59
N GLU A 111 -10.91 -18.87 9.41
CA GLU A 111 -11.99 -19.40 10.28
C GLU A 111 -13.24 -19.76 9.48
N HIS A 112 -13.46 -19.12 8.34
CA HIS A 112 -14.57 -19.48 7.46
C HIS A 112 -14.29 -20.76 6.66
N ARG A 113 -13.02 -21.02 6.33
CA ARG A 113 -12.58 -22.17 5.52
C ARG A 113 -12.21 -23.40 6.36
N TYR A 114 -11.70 -23.18 7.57
CA TYR A 114 -11.27 -24.21 8.51
C TYR A 114 -12.02 -24.03 9.83
N SER A 115 -12.51 -25.13 10.39
CA SER A 115 -13.19 -25.13 11.68
C SER A 115 -12.24 -25.51 12.82
N GLY A 116 -12.57 -25.10 14.03
CA GLY A 116 -11.88 -25.53 15.25
C GLY A 116 -10.98 -24.48 15.88
N LYS A 117 -10.38 -24.88 17.01
CA LYS A 117 -9.52 -24.03 17.85
C LYS A 117 -8.19 -23.73 17.14
N GLU A 118 -7.76 -24.64 16.29
CA GLU A 118 -6.55 -24.58 15.47
C GLU A 118 -6.63 -23.44 14.45
N ALA A 119 -7.79 -23.29 13.78
CA ALA A 119 -8.02 -22.21 12.82
C ALA A 119 -7.94 -20.82 13.49
N SER A 120 -8.53 -20.70 14.69
CA SER A 120 -8.49 -19.44 15.45
C SER A 120 -7.10 -19.12 15.99
N MET A 121 -6.34 -20.15 16.41
CA MET A 121 -4.93 -19.97 16.81
C MET A 121 -4.08 -19.49 15.64
N VAL A 122 -4.24 -20.06 14.44
CA VAL A 122 -3.52 -19.62 13.24
C VAL A 122 -3.93 -18.20 12.83
N ARG A 123 -5.22 -17.86 12.92
CA ARG A 123 -5.71 -16.50 12.69
C ARG A 123 -5.04 -15.51 13.65
N GLY A 124 -5.04 -15.80 14.95
CA GLY A 124 -4.42 -14.96 15.97
C GLY A 124 -2.92 -14.80 15.76
N PHE A 125 -2.21 -15.90 15.51
CA PHE A 125 -0.77 -15.87 15.21
C PHE A 125 -0.46 -15.00 13.98
N ARG A 126 -1.19 -15.19 12.88
CA ARG A 126 -0.98 -14.42 11.65
C ARG A 126 -1.37 -12.96 11.80
N ALA A 127 -2.40 -12.64 12.61
CA ALA A 127 -2.74 -11.26 12.91
C ALA A 127 -1.58 -10.52 13.59
N VAL A 128 -0.88 -11.17 14.51
CA VAL A 128 0.30 -10.57 15.15
C VAL A 128 1.50 -10.56 14.19
N TYR A 129 1.78 -11.70 13.55
CA TYR A 129 2.95 -11.83 12.67
C TYR A 129 2.87 -10.92 11.43
N LEU A 130 1.80 -11.01 10.65
CA LEU A 130 1.61 -10.19 9.45
C LEU A 130 1.14 -8.78 9.80
N GLY A 131 0.19 -8.66 10.73
CA GLY A 131 -0.44 -7.38 11.05
C GLY A 131 0.48 -6.43 11.82
N LEU A 132 1.33 -6.93 12.72
CA LEU A 132 2.25 -6.10 13.50
C LEU A 132 3.68 -6.19 12.98
N PHE A 133 4.33 -7.35 13.09
CA PHE A 133 5.78 -7.45 12.83
C PHE A 133 6.13 -7.17 11.37
N PHE A 134 5.43 -7.80 10.44
CA PHE A 134 5.70 -7.64 9.01
C PHE A 134 5.39 -6.21 8.53
N ASN A 135 4.28 -5.61 8.99
CA ASN A 135 3.97 -4.21 8.70
C ASN A 135 5.03 -3.26 9.25
N CYS A 136 5.49 -3.44 10.49
CA CYS A 136 6.59 -2.64 11.06
C CYS A 136 7.87 -2.74 10.22
N PHE A 137 8.19 -3.95 9.75
CA PHE A 137 9.35 -4.17 8.89
C PHE A 137 9.21 -3.44 7.54
N ILE A 138 8.06 -3.56 6.88
CA ILE A 138 7.78 -2.86 5.61
C ILE A 138 7.86 -1.34 5.81
N MET A 139 7.24 -0.82 6.88
CA MET A 139 7.32 0.62 7.19
C MET A 139 8.78 1.07 7.32
N GLY A 140 9.61 0.30 8.04
CA GLY A 140 11.04 0.60 8.15
C GLY A 140 11.78 0.61 6.81
N MET A 141 11.50 -0.36 5.93
CA MET A 141 12.11 -0.40 4.59
C MET A 141 11.68 0.77 3.70
N VAL A 142 10.39 1.10 3.69
CA VAL A 142 9.86 2.21 2.88
C VAL A 142 10.38 3.56 3.40
N THR A 143 10.41 3.77 4.71
CA THR A 143 11.00 4.98 5.31
C THR A 143 12.49 5.09 5.01
N LEU A 144 13.24 3.98 5.02
CA LEU A 144 14.66 3.98 4.65
C LEU A 144 14.85 4.37 3.17
N ALA A 145 13.99 3.88 2.26
CA ALA A 145 14.02 4.27 0.86
C ALA A 145 13.78 5.78 0.70
N ALA A 146 12.78 6.34 1.40
CA ALA A 146 12.52 7.77 1.42
C ALA A 146 13.71 8.58 1.97
N CYS A 147 14.35 8.12 3.06
CA CYS A 147 15.55 8.75 3.61
C CYS A 147 16.71 8.80 2.60
N LYS A 148 16.93 7.71 1.86
CA LYS A 148 17.98 7.68 0.82
C LYS A 148 17.68 8.65 -0.31
N ILE A 149 16.44 8.71 -0.77
CA ILE A 149 16.02 9.65 -1.83
C ILE A 149 16.21 11.10 -1.36
N ALA A 150 15.74 11.43 -0.16
CA ALA A 150 15.88 12.79 0.40
C ALA A 150 17.35 13.17 0.65
N ASN A 151 18.19 12.22 1.07
CA ASN A 151 19.62 12.47 1.24
C ASN A 151 20.30 12.78 -0.10
N ILE A 152 19.97 12.06 -1.16
CA ILE A 152 20.54 12.29 -2.50
C ILE A 152 20.03 13.61 -3.11
N LEU A 153 18.74 13.93 -2.97
CA LEU A 153 18.13 15.12 -3.57
C LEU A 153 18.42 16.41 -2.80
N PHE A 154 18.33 16.36 -1.47
CA PHE A 154 18.35 17.53 -0.60
C PHE A 154 19.54 17.57 0.37
N GLY A 155 20.37 16.52 0.42
CA GLY A 155 21.45 16.41 1.40
C GLY A 155 20.97 16.19 2.84
N MET A 156 19.69 15.90 3.04
CA MET A 156 19.11 15.79 4.38
C MET A 156 19.61 14.53 5.10
N PRO A 157 20.02 14.63 6.38
CA PRO A 157 20.28 13.48 7.22
C PRO A 157 18.97 12.73 7.54
N PRO A 158 19.02 11.41 7.80
CA PRO A 158 17.81 10.58 7.94
C PRO A 158 16.81 11.08 8.98
N TRP A 159 17.26 11.65 10.10
CA TRP A 159 16.38 12.15 11.14
C TRP A 159 15.54 13.36 10.67
N GLN A 160 16.10 14.23 9.81
CA GLN A 160 15.36 15.36 9.26
C GLN A 160 14.27 14.88 8.32
N THR A 161 14.56 13.89 7.47
CA THR A 161 13.59 13.30 6.55
C THR A 161 12.43 12.59 7.24
N ILE A 162 12.62 12.09 8.46
CA ILE A 162 11.57 11.39 9.20
C ILE A 162 10.67 12.39 9.95
N VAL A 163 11.24 13.49 10.43
CA VAL A 163 10.52 14.48 11.25
C VAL A 163 9.75 15.50 10.40
N ILE A 164 10.25 15.80 9.19
CA ILE A 164 9.70 16.77 8.23
C ILE A 164 8.87 16.03 7.18
#